data_AF-A0A922WX02-F1
#
_entry.id   AF-A0A922WX02-F1
#
_cell.length_a   1.000
_cell.length_b   1.000
_cell.length_c   1.000
_cell.angle_alpha   90.00
_cell.angle_beta   90.00
_cell.angle_gamma   90.00
#
_symmetry.space_group_name_H-M   'P 1'
#
loop_
_entity.id
_entity.type
_entity.pdbx_description
1 polymer ?
#
loop_
_entity_poly.entity_id
_entity_poly.type
_entity_poly.pdbx_seq_one_letter_code
_entity_poly.pdbx_strand_id
1 'polypeptide(L)'
;IVVHSVRNVNELAYRELLESKLEGDPLLEDEDRAKMIYVPTVTREPFRTQGRIQALIDDGRLFEQSKGPQRFVPEEDRVMLCGSMAMIKDHAADLEKRGFEEGANNKPGQFVIERAFVG
;
A
#
# COMPACT_ATOMS: atom_id res chain seq x y z
N ILE A 1 -4.63 4.25 -1.64
CA ILE A 1 -4.71 2.96 -0.91
C ILE A 1 -3.52 2.89 0.03
N VAL A 2 -3.71 2.54 1.30
CA VAL A 2 -2.64 2.30 2.28
C VAL A 2 -2.61 0.82 2.61
N VAL A 3 -1.48 0.16 2.32
CA VAL A 3 -1.31 -1.28 2.53
C VAL A 3 -0.30 -1.48 3.64
N HIS A 4 -0.71 -2.12 4.74
CA HIS A 4 0.12 -2.31 5.91
C HIS A 4 0.26 -3.80 6.20
N SER A 5 1.41 -4.37 5.84
CA SER A 5 1.71 -5.79 5.98
C SER A 5 2.63 -6.06 7.16
N VAL A 6 2.14 -6.83 8.13
CA VAL A 6 2.85 -7.16 9.36
C VAL A 6 2.84 -8.67 9.64
N ARG A 7 3.53 -9.11 10.69
CA ARG A 7 3.55 -10.52 11.09
C ARG A 7 2.32 -10.87 11.90
N ASN A 8 1.99 -10.03 12.88
CA ASN A 8 0.91 -10.25 13.85
C ASN A 8 -0.02 -9.02 13.91
N VAL A 9 -1.29 -9.22 14.21
CA VAL A 9 -2.35 -8.22 14.40
C VAL A 9 -1.95 -7.13 15.37
N ASN A 10 -1.22 -7.45 16.46
CA ASN A 10 -0.77 -6.44 17.42
C ASN A 10 0.31 -5.48 16.87
N GLU A 11 0.92 -5.79 15.73
CA GLU A 11 1.86 -4.93 15.03
C GLU A 11 1.17 -3.95 14.07
N LEU A 12 -0.16 -4.07 13.88
CA LEU A 12 -0.95 -3.09 13.12
C LEU A 12 -1.12 -1.80 13.92
N ALA A 13 -0.01 -1.10 14.17
CA ALA A 13 -0.01 0.22 14.79
C ALA A 13 -0.94 1.17 14.02
N TYR A 14 -1.65 2.03 14.76
CA TYR A 14 -2.64 2.98 14.23
C TYR A 14 -3.83 2.34 13.50
N ARG A 15 -4.08 1.03 13.65
CA ARG A 15 -5.18 0.35 12.96
C ARG A 15 -6.52 1.04 13.14
N GLU A 16 -6.92 1.35 14.37
CA GLU A 16 -8.22 1.97 14.66
C GLU A 16 -8.35 3.34 13.97
N LEU A 17 -7.29 4.15 14.01
CA LEU A 17 -7.21 5.46 13.36
C LEU A 17 -7.32 5.36 11.83
N LEU A 18 -6.66 4.37 11.22
CA LEU A 18 -6.66 4.17 9.77
C LEU A 18 -7.97 3.52 9.29
N GLU A 19 -8.55 2.60 10.07
CA GLU A 19 -9.85 1.99 9.79
C GLU A 19 -10.99 3.00 9.92
N SER A 20 -10.92 3.93 10.89
CA SER A 20 -11.88 5.04 11.01
C SER A 20 -11.69 6.13 9.95
N LYS A 21 -10.61 6.06 9.15
CA LYS A 21 -10.27 7.07 8.15
C LYS A 21 -10.16 8.47 8.77
N LEU A 22 -9.46 8.53 9.91
CA LEU A 22 -9.18 9.75 10.67
C LEU A 22 -10.44 10.44 11.21
N GLU A 23 -11.55 9.70 11.40
CA GLU A 23 -12.85 10.24 11.82
C GLU A 23 -12.71 11.27 12.96
N GLY A 24 -13.40 12.40 12.82
CA GLY A 24 -13.35 13.50 13.79
C GLY A 24 -12.27 14.56 13.54
N ASP A 25 -11.38 14.37 12.56
CA ASP A 25 -10.45 15.43 12.13
C ASP A 25 -11.20 16.63 11.51
N PRO A 26 -11.17 17.84 12.10
CA PRO A 26 -11.93 18.99 11.60
C PRO A 26 -11.42 19.54 10.26
N LEU A 27 -10.25 19.09 9.77
CA LEU A 27 -9.67 19.51 8.50
C LEU A 27 -10.05 18.58 7.34
N LEU A 28 -10.71 17.46 7.61
CA LEU A 28 -11.05 16.46 6.60
C LEU A 28 -12.56 16.35 6.39
N GLU A 29 -12.99 16.65 5.16
CA GLU A 29 -14.35 16.46 4.69
C GLU A 29 -14.66 14.98 4.41
N ASP A 30 -15.93 14.60 4.45
CA ASP A 30 -16.37 13.21 4.25
C ASP A 30 -15.95 12.64 2.89
N GLU A 31 -15.93 13.48 1.85
CA GLU A 31 -15.49 13.09 0.52
C GLU A 31 -14.00 12.74 0.47
N ASP A 32 -13.16 13.46 1.22
CA ASP A 32 -11.73 13.17 1.32
C ASP A 32 -11.47 11.89 2.10
N ARG A 33 -12.22 11.66 3.17
CA ARG A 33 -12.18 10.40 3.92
C ARG A 33 -12.55 9.22 3.02
N ALA A 34 -13.58 9.38 2.18
CA ALA A 34 -14.04 8.33 1.28
C ALA A 34 -12.96 7.88 0.29
N LYS A 35 -11.99 8.74 -0.06
CA LYS A 35 -10.85 8.40 -0.94
C LYS A 35 -9.84 7.45 -0.28
N MET A 36 -9.76 7.44 1.05
CA MET A 36 -8.83 6.57 1.77
C MET A 36 -9.38 5.13 1.83
N ILE A 37 -8.54 4.19 1.39
CA ILE A 37 -8.76 2.75 1.50
C ILE A 37 -7.58 2.19 2.29
N TYR A 38 -7.86 1.53 3.41
CA TYR A 38 -6.86 0.88 4.25
C TYR A 38 -6.94 -0.64 4.13
N VAL A 39 -5.82 -1.27 3.78
CA VAL A 39 -5.67 -2.72 3.59
C VAL A 39 -4.63 -3.23 4.60
N PRO A 40 -5.03 -3.53 5.85
CA PRO A 40 -4.16 -4.23 6.78
C PRO A 40 -4.05 -5.70 6.36
N THR A 41 -2.85 -6.27 6.38
CA THR A 41 -2.65 -7.70 6.12
C THR A 41 -1.64 -8.31 7.08
N VAL A 42 -1.92 -9.54 7.52
CA VAL A 42 -1.15 -10.24 8.55
C VAL A 42 -0.61 -11.55 7.96
N THR A 43 0.60 -11.95 8.35
CA THR A 43 1.30 -13.08 7.71
C THR A 43 1.51 -14.30 8.61
N ARG A 44 1.30 -14.20 9.93
CA ARG A 44 1.61 -15.30 10.88
C ARG A 44 0.47 -15.69 11.83
N GLU A 45 -0.70 -15.05 11.75
CA GLU A 45 -1.87 -15.45 12.54
C GLU A 45 -3.19 -15.18 11.81
N PRO A 46 -4.30 -15.79 12.26
CA PRO A 46 -5.60 -15.59 11.65
C PRO A 46 -6.04 -14.11 11.67
N PHE A 47 -6.27 -13.57 10.48
CA PHE A 47 -6.80 -12.23 10.27
C PHE A 47 -7.71 -12.19 9.04
N ARG A 48 -8.59 -11.19 8.94
CA ARG A 48 -9.55 -11.04 7.82
C ARG A 48 -8.87 -10.95 6.45
N THR A 49 -7.66 -10.38 6.42
CA THR A 49 -6.81 -10.30 5.23
C THR A 49 -5.46 -10.91 5.57
N GLN A 50 -5.07 -11.97 4.88
CA GLN A 50 -3.83 -12.69 5.13
C GLN A 50 -2.98 -12.79 3.88
N GLY A 51 -1.67 -12.63 4.07
CA GLY A 51 -0.65 -12.73 3.03
C GLY A 51 0.29 -11.53 2.97
N ARG A 52 1.38 -11.69 2.21
CA ARG A 52 2.27 -10.59 1.85
C ARG A 52 1.62 -9.74 0.76
N ILE A 53 2.05 -8.49 0.64
CA ILE A 53 1.54 -7.53 -0.35
C ILE A 53 1.54 -8.12 -1.78
N GLN A 54 2.57 -8.87 -2.15
CA GLN A 54 2.63 -9.49 -3.49
C GLN A 54 1.47 -10.45 -3.75
N ALA A 55 1.10 -11.28 -2.77
CA ALA A 55 -0.01 -12.21 -2.94
C ALA A 55 -1.33 -11.45 -3.18
N LEU A 56 -1.55 -10.36 -2.45
CA LEU A 56 -2.73 -9.50 -2.60
C LEU A 56 -2.76 -8.77 -3.95
N ILE A 57 -1.59 -8.43 -4.51
CA ILE A 57 -1.48 -7.87 -5.86
C ILE A 57 -1.85 -8.94 -6.89
N ASP A 58 -1.27 -10.13 -6.77
CA ASP A 58 -1.40 -11.20 -7.74
C ASP A 58 -2.82 -11.79 -7.80
N ASP A 59 -3.49 -11.89 -6.65
CA ASP A 59 -4.88 -12.37 -6.57
C ASP A 59 -5.94 -11.25 -6.65
N GLY A 60 -5.51 -9.99 -6.79
CA GLY A 60 -6.38 -8.84 -6.96
C GLY A 60 -7.01 -8.29 -5.66
N ARG A 61 -6.85 -8.97 -4.51
CA ARG A 61 -7.44 -8.53 -3.22
C ARG A 61 -6.97 -7.15 -2.77
N LEU A 62 -5.82 -6.70 -3.25
CA LEU A 62 -5.34 -5.34 -2.98
C LEU A 62 -6.32 -4.26 -3.48
N PHE A 63 -7.00 -4.53 -4.60
CA PHE A 63 -7.77 -3.55 -5.37
C PHE A 63 -9.28 -3.66 -5.15
N GLU A 64 -9.76 -4.67 -4.41
CA GLU A 64 -11.19 -4.99 -4.25
C GLU A 64 -12.04 -3.82 -3.76
N GLN A 65 -11.49 -3.01 -2.85
CA GLN A 65 -12.19 -1.85 -2.29
C GLN A 65 -12.10 -0.60 -3.18
N SER A 66 -11.25 -0.63 -4.20
CA SER A 66 -11.06 0.48 -5.12
C SER A 66 -12.15 0.49 -6.20
N LYS A 67 -12.54 1.68 -6.65
CA LYS A 67 -13.46 1.84 -7.79
C LYS A 67 -12.75 1.67 -9.15
N GLY A 68 -11.44 1.45 -9.14
CA GLY A 68 -10.60 1.39 -10.33
C GLY A 68 -10.40 -0.04 -10.86
N PRO A 69 -9.50 -0.20 -11.83
CA PRO A 69 -9.08 -1.50 -12.32
C PRO A 69 -8.60 -2.42 -11.20
N GLN A 70 -8.91 -3.71 -11.29
CA GLN A 70 -8.48 -4.73 -10.32
C GLN A 70 -7.04 -5.19 -10.57
N ARG A 71 -6.18 -4.25 -10.98
CA ARG A 71 -4.77 -4.44 -11.34
C ARG A 71 -4.11 -3.07 -11.43
N PHE A 72 -2.78 -3.06 -11.35
CA PHE A 72 -2.01 -1.86 -11.67
C PHE A 72 -2.15 -1.42 -13.14
N VAL A 73 -2.29 -0.11 -13.32
CA VAL A 73 -2.32 0.61 -14.60
C VAL A 73 -1.29 1.75 -14.52
N PRO A 74 -0.10 1.60 -15.17
CA PRO A 74 1.01 2.56 -15.04
C PRO A 74 0.65 4.02 -15.35
N GLU A 75 -0.33 4.25 -16.21
CA GLU A 75 -0.79 5.58 -16.57
C GLU A 75 -1.53 6.26 -15.41
N GLU A 76 -2.30 5.49 -14.64
CA GLU A 76 -3.24 5.97 -13.62
C GLU A 76 -2.68 5.87 -12.20
N ASP A 77 -1.85 4.86 -11.93
CA ASP A 77 -1.42 4.52 -10.59
C ASP A 77 -0.08 5.17 -10.23
N ARG A 78 0.05 5.54 -8.95
CA ARG A 78 1.30 5.99 -8.34
C ARG A 78 1.55 5.24 -7.04
N VAL A 79 2.79 4.81 -6.81
CA VAL A 79 3.14 3.96 -5.66
C VAL A 79 4.27 4.55 -4.84
N MET A 80 4.14 4.53 -3.52
CA MET A 80 5.23 4.82 -2.59
C MET A 80 5.55 3.54 -1.83
N LEU A 81 6.81 3.09 -1.88
CA LEU A 81 7.28 1.89 -1.19
C LEU A 81 8.12 2.29 0.02
N CYS A 82 7.72 1.86 1.21
CA CYS A 82 8.50 2.01 2.43
C CYS A 82 8.55 0.69 3.20
N GLY A 83 9.75 0.21 3.49
CA GLY A 83 9.93 -1.06 4.17
C GLY A 83 11.38 -1.54 4.21
N SER A 84 11.56 -2.86 4.39
CA SER A 84 12.88 -3.49 4.31
C SER A 84 13.46 -3.43 2.90
N MET A 85 14.79 -3.46 2.78
CA MET A 85 15.49 -3.53 1.48
C MET A 85 15.00 -4.67 0.58
N ALA A 86 14.76 -5.85 1.15
CA ALA A 86 14.27 -6.99 0.38
C ALA A 86 12.87 -6.72 -0.20
N MET A 87 11.95 -6.26 0.64
CA MET A 87 10.58 -5.90 0.23
C MET A 87 10.59 -4.85 -0.89
N ILE A 88 11.39 -3.78 -0.72
CA ILE A 88 11.49 -2.71 -1.71
C ILE A 88 12.01 -3.26 -3.05
N LYS A 89 13.09 -4.04 -3.02
CA LYS A 89 13.69 -4.61 -4.24
C LYS A 89 12.70 -5.51 -4.98
N ASP A 90 11.98 -6.37 -4.26
CA ASP A 90 11.02 -7.29 -4.86
C ASP A 90 9.86 -6.53 -5.51
N HIS A 91 9.29 -5.53 -4.83
CA HIS A 91 8.17 -4.75 -5.36
C HIS A 91 8.57 -3.74 -6.45
N ALA A 92 9.74 -3.10 -6.34
CA ALA A 92 10.24 -2.23 -7.40
C ALA A 92 10.43 -3.02 -8.71
N ALA A 93 11.04 -4.20 -8.64
CA ALA A 93 11.20 -5.07 -9.81
C ALA A 93 9.85 -5.56 -10.38
N ASP A 94 8.83 -5.79 -9.56
CA ASP A 94 7.48 -6.12 -10.04
C ASP A 94 6.81 -4.92 -10.74
N LEU A 95 6.92 -3.71 -10.17
CA LEU A 95 6.38 -2.49 -10.77
C LEU A 95 7.05 -2.17 -12.10
N GLU A 96 8.38 -2.28 -12.20
CA GLU A 96 9.12 -2.10 -13.44
C GLU A 96 8.67 -3.07 -14.54
N LYS A 97 8.49 -4.36 -14.20
CA LYS A 97 7.95 -5.37 -15.14
C LYS A 97 6.53 -5.03 -15.61
N ARG A 98 5.76 -4.31 -14.80
CA ARG A 98 4.41 -3.84 -15.13
C ARG A 98 4.40 -2.52 -15.89
N GLY A 99 5.56 -1.93 -16.17
CA GLY A 99 5.70 -0.70 -16.98
C GLY A 99 5.76 0.59 -16.17
N PHE A 100 5.99 0.52 -14.85
CA PHE A 100 6.21 1.70 -14.02
C PHE A 100 7.68 2.14 -14.09
N GLU A 101 7.92 3.45 -14.08
CA GLU A 101 9.24 4.06 -13.94
C GLU A 101 9.44 4.62 -12.53
N GLU A 102 10.61 4.39 -11.95
CA GLU A 102 11.01 5.02 -10.68
C GLU A 102 11.19 6.52 -10.88
N GLY A 103 10.62 7.30 -9.96
CA GLY A 103 10.74 8.75 -9.91
C GLY A 103 11.87 9.22 -9.02
N ALA A 104 12.38 10.40 -9.35
CA ALA A 104 13.30 11.18 -8.53
C ALA A 104 12.82 12.63 -8.44
N ASN A 105 13.39 13.42 -7.52
CA ASN A 105 13.00 14.82 -7.33
C ASN A 105 13.09 15.66 -8.62
N ASN A 106 14.08 15.36 -9.48
CA ASN A 106 14.29 16.04 -10.77
C ASN A 106 13.67 15.31 -11.97
N LYS A 107 13.09 14.11 -11.77
CA LYS A 107 12.41 13.33 -12.81
C LYS A 107 11.22 12.61 -12.19
N PRO A 108 10.04 13.25 -12.13
CA PRO A 108 8.83 12.60 -11.62
C PRO A 108 8.55 11.29 -12.36
N GLY A 109 8.23 10.23 -11.61
CA GLY A 109 7.94 8.89 -12.12
C GLY A 109 6.66 8.34 -11.52
N GLN A 110 6.41 7.06 -11.71
CA GLN A 110 5.20 6.41 -11.22
C GLN A 110 5.36 5.76 -9.85
N PHE A 111 6.59 5.47 -9.41
CA PHE A 111 6.82 5.06 -8.04
C PHE A 111 8.07 5.66 -7.42
N VAL A 112 8.12 5.71 -6.10
CA VAL A 112 9.31 6.11 -5.33
C VAL A 112 9.55 5.13 -4.19
N ILE A 113 10.80 5.00 -3.77
CA ILE A 113 11.20 4.08 -2.71
C ILE A 113 11.90 4.81 -1.56
N GLU A 114 11.67 4.35 -0.34
CA GLU A 114 12.40 4.78 0.84
C GLU A 114 12.64 3.58 1.77
N ARG A 115 13.85 3.47 2.32
CA ARG A 115 14.18 2.42 3.29
C ARG A 115 13.60 2.79 4.65
N ALA A 116 12.76 1.93 5.21
CA ALA A 116 12.23 2.13 6.56
C ALA A 116 13.32 2.02 7.64
N PHE A 117 14.36 1.23 7.38
CA PHE A 117 15.51 1.04 8.25
C PHE A 117 16.70 0.50 7.44
N VAL A 118 17.90 0.62 8.03
CA VAL A 118 19.11 -0.06 7.55
C VAL A 118 19.32 -1.27 8.45
N GLY A 119 19.45 -2.45 7.86
CA GLY A 119 19.70 -3.72 8.55
C GLY A 119 20.83 -4.49 7.90
#